data_AF-A0A4R4R089-F1
#
_entry.id   AF-A0A4R4R089-F1
#
_cell.length_a   1.000
_cell.length_b   1.000
_cell.length_c   1.000
_cell.angle_alpha   90.00
_cell.angle_beta   90.00
_cell.angle_gamma   90.00
#
_symmetry.space_group_name_H-M   'P 1'
#
loop_
_entity.id
_entity.type
_entity.pdbx_description
1 polymer ?
#
loop_
_entity_poly.entity_id
_entity_poly.type
_entity_poly.pdbx_seq_one_letter_code
_entity_poly.pdbx_strand_id
1 'polypeptide(L)'
;MDGFSEQLILQVGDYGGRWELEASPEDVAMLEDIARSVIAGRVREVFAPGRSAISVTLADGSVKTEIGGEAPAGCLPLPFWRRWSRSIQYVPYR
;
A
#
# COMPACT_ATOMS: atom_id res chain seq x y z
N MET A 1 16.39 -28.06 3.07
CA MET A 1 16.75 -27.66 1.70
C MET A 1 15.90 -26.44 1.43
N ASP A 2 16.45 -25.26 1.72
CA ASP A 2 15.73 -23.99 1.58
C ASP A 2 15.49 -23.74 0.10
N GLY A 3 14.26 -23.98 -0.35
CA GLY A 3 13.81 -23.53 -1.65
C GLY A 3 13.72 -22.01 -1.60
N PHE A 4 14.40 -21.33 -2.51
CA PHE A 4 14.09 -19.93 -2.81
C PHE A 4 12.60 -19.88 -3.17
N SER A 5 11.76 -19.31 -2.31
CA SER A 5 10.42 -18.91 -2.72
C SER A 5 10.58 -17.69 -3.61
N GLU A 6 9.97 -17.73 -4.80
CA GLU A 6 9.90 -16.55 -5.65
C GLU A 6 8.91 -15.56 -5.02
N GLN A 7 9.45 -14.63 -4.24
CA GLN A 7 8.67 -13.58 -3.58
C GLN A 7 8.66 -12.33 -4.45
N LEU A 8 7.49 -11.73 -4.61
CA LEU A 8 7.30 -10.44 -5.26
C LEU A 8 7.00 -9.38 -4.19
N ILE A 9 7.64 -8.22 -4.31
CA ILE A 9 7.36 -7.08 -3.44
C ILE A 9 6.74 -5.98 -4.31
N LEU A 10 5.50 -5.63 -3.99
CA LEU A 10 4.83 -4.47 -4.56
C LEU A 10 4.86 -3.33 -3.55
N GLN A 11 5.55 -2.25 -3.88
CA GLN A 11 5.63 -1.05 -3.05
C GLN A 11 5.03 0.15 -3.77
N VAL A 12 4.06 0.78 -3.11
CA VAL A 12 3.42 2.02 -3.52
C VAL A 12 3.59 2.99 -2.36
N GLY A 13 4.53 3.94 -2.42
CA GLY A 13 4.78 4.89 -1.33
C GLY A 13 5.95 4.51 -0.39
N ASP A 14 6.25 5.41 0.56
CA ASP A 14 7.50 5.37 1.34
C ASP A 14 7.37 4.58 2.65
N TYR A 15 6.23 4.67 3.33
CA TYR A 15 6.02 4.03 4.64
C TYR A 15 5.09 2.83 4.57
N GLY A 16 3.94 2.98 3.90
CA GLY A 16 2.95 1.94 3.67
C GLY A 16 2.86 1.58 2.20
N GLY A 17 1.81 0.84 1.83
CA GLY A 17 1.62 0.34 0.47
C GLY A 17 2.62 -0.74 0.08
N ARG A 18 3.15 -1.51 1.04
CA ARG A 18 4.04 -2.65 0.78
C ARG A 18 3.29 -3.97 0.93
N TRP A 19 3.06 -4.66 -0.18
CA TRP A 19 2.54 -6.02 -0.20
C TRP A 19 3.65 -7.00 -0.51
N GLU A 20 3.75 -8.04 0.32
CA GLU A 20 4.58 -9.21 0.08
C GLU A 20 3.70 -10.29 -0.53
N LEU A 21 4.04 -10.71 -1.75
CA LEU A 21 3.23 -11.56 -2.60
C LEU A 21 4.03 -12.81 -2.97
N GLU A 22 3.34 -13.91 -3.20
CA GLU A 22 3.94 -15.11 -3.80
C GLU A 22 3.88 -14.99 -5.33
N ALA A 23 4.72 -15.74 -6.07
CA ALA A 23 4.64 -15.82 -7.52
C ALA A 23 3.44 -16.67 -8.02
N SER A 24 2.35 -16.69 -7.26
CA SER A 24 1.12 -17.41 -7.61
C SER A 24 0.35 -16.63 -8.69
N PRO A 25 -0.45 -17.30 -9.56
CA PRO A 25 -1.27 -16.60 -10.55
C PRO A 25 -2.25 -15.58 -9.92
N GLU A 26 -2.75 -15.86 -8.72
CA GLU A 26 -3.67 -14.98 -7.99
C GLU A 26 -2.97 -13.69 -7.53
N ASP A 27 -1.75 -13.82 -7.01
CA ASP A 27 -0.95 -12.69 -6.57
C ASP A 27 -0.42 -11.83 -7.72
N VAL A 28 -0.07 -12.46 -8.85
CA VAL A 28 0.30 -11.75 -10.07
C VAL A 28 -0.89 -10.94 -10.60
N ALA A 29 -2.10 -11.52 -10.59
CA ALA A 29 -3.31 -10.78 -10.97
C ALA A 29 -3.58 -9.60 -10.01
N MET A 30 -3.44 -9.83 -8.70
CA MET A 30 -3.57 -8.76 -7.70
C MET A 30 -2.54 -7.64 -7.92
N LEU A 31 -1.29 -7.99 -8.23
CA LEU A 31 -0.23 -7.03 -8.55
C LEU A 31 -0.61 -6.19 -9.77
N GLU A 32 -1.07 -6.83 -10.85
CA GLU A 32 -1.51 -6.12 -12.05
C GLU A 32 -2.66 -5.15 -11.78
N ASP A 33 -3.67 -5.58 -11.03
CA ASP A 33 -4.84 -4.76 -10.70
C ASP A 33 -4.47 -3.54 -9.86
N ILE A 34 -3.58 -3.72 -8.88
CA ILE A 34 -3.05 -2.61 -8.09
C ILE A 34 -2.23 -1.68 -8.97
N ALA A 35 -1.30 -2.20 -9.79
CA ALA A 35 -0.45 -1.39 -10.66
C ALA A 35 -1.27 -0.53 -11.63
N ARG A 36 -2.28 -1.12 -12.31
CA ARG A 36 -3.18 -0.37 -13.21
C ARG A 36 -3.96 0.70 -12.45
N SER A 37 -4.42 0.41 -11.24
CA SER A 37 -5.17 1.35 -10.41
C SER A 37 -4.28 2.50 -9.90
N VAL A 38 -3.02 2.22 -9.59
CA VAL A 38 -2.02 3.23 -9.24
C VAL A 38 -1.74 4.16 -10.41
N ILE A 39 -1.49 3.62 -11.60
CA ILE A 39 -1.29 4.40 -12.83
C ILE A 39 -2.50 5.30 -13.10
N ALA A 40 -3.71 4.78 -12.87
CA ALA A 40 -4.96 5.53 -13.02
C ALA A 40 -5.22 6.56 -11.89
N GLY A 41 -4.30 6.76 -10.94
CA GLY A 41 -4.44 7.74 -9.86
C GLY A 41 -5.47 7.35 -8.79
N ARG A 42 -5.84 6.07 -8.69
CA ARG A 42 -6.84 5.59 -7.71
C ARG A 42 -6.22 5.29 -6.34
N VAL A 43 -5.27 6.14 -5.92
CA VAL A 43 -4.49 5.94 -4.70
C VAL A 43 -4.73 7.10 -3.74
N ARG A 44 -5.08 6.74 -2.51
CA ARG A 44 -5.17 7.66 -1.40
C ARG A 44 -4.18 7.25 -0.33
N GLU A 45 -3.40 8.20 0.15
CA GLU A 45 -2.50 8.00 1.27
C GLU A 45 -2.86 8.91 2.43
N VAL A 46 -2.74 8.37 3.63
CA VAL A 46 -3.01 9.06 4.89
C VAL A 46 -1.75 8.98 5.75
N PHE A 47 -1.25 10.14 6.18
CA PHE A 47 0.02 10.26 6.89
C PHE A 47 -0.15 10.58 8.37
N ALA A 48 0.62 9.92 9.21
CA ALA A 48 0.82 10.30 10.61
C ALA A 48 2.31 10.14 10.99
N PRO A 49 2.76 10.69 12.13
CA PRO A 49 4.15 10.55 12.54
C PRO A 49 4.66 9.10 12.49
N GLY A 50 5.69 8.87 11.66
CA GLY A 50 6.32 7.57 11.45
C GLY A 50 5.45 6.48 10.83
N ARG A 51 4.32 6.82 10.18
CA ARG A 51 3.45 5.84 9.51
C ARG A 51 2.64 6.42 8.35
N SER A 52 2.23 5.57 7.44
CA SER A 52 1.20 5.90 6.46
C SER A 52 0.23 4.74 6.28
N ALA A 53 -0.96 5.05 5.78
CA ALA A 53 -1.93 4.07 5.32
C ALA A 53 -2.25 4.38 3.86
N ILE A 54 -2.02 3.42 2.99
CA ILE A 54 -2.26 3.55 1.56
C ILE A 54 -3.44 2.68 1.19
N SER A 55 -4.40 3.31 0.53
CA SER A 55 -5.60 2.67 0.00
C SER A 55 -5.61 2.82 -1.51
N VAL A 56 -5.60 1.69 -2.21
CA VAL A 56 -5.77 1.62 -3.67
C VAL A 56 -7.16 1.11 -3.97
N THR A 57 -7.92 1.88 -4.76
CA THR A 57 -9.24 1.47 -5.24
C THR A 57 -9.10 0.76 -6.58
N LEU A 58 -9.45 -0.53 -6.61
CA LEU A 58 -9.39 -1.37 -7.80
C LEU A 58 -10.50 -1.02 -8.80
N ALA A 59 -10.43 -1.60 -10.01
CA ALA A 59 -11.38 -1.31 -11.08
C ALA A 59 -12.82 -1.74 -10.73
N ASP A 60 -12.97 -2.78 -9.91
CA ASP A 60 -14.26 -3.27 -9.41
C ASP A 60 -14.81 -2.44 -8.23
N GLY A 61 -14.08 -1.42 -7.78
CA GLY A 61 -14.41 -0.57 -6.64
C GLY A 61 -13.99 -1.13 -5.28
N SER A 62 -13.43 -2.34 -5.23
CA SER A 62 -12.84 -2.88 -4.00
C SER A 62 -11.59 -2.08 -3.60
N VAL A 63 -11.28 -2.08 -2.30
CA VAL A 63 -10.16 -1.28 -1.76
C VAL A 63 -9.14 -2.19 -1.10
N LYS A 64 -7.90 -2.13 -1.58
CA LYS A 64 -6.74 -2.76 -0.93
C LYS A 64 -6.07 -1.71 -0.05
N THR A 65 -5.91 -2.02 1.23
CA THR A 65 -5.27 -1.11 2.20
C THR A 65 -4.08 -1.79 2.83
N GLU A 66 -3.00 -1.04 2.97
CA GLU A 66 -1.78 -1.44 3.66
C GLU A 66 -1.33 -0.29 4.58
N ILE A 67 -0.79 -0.63 5.74
CA ILE A 67 -0.37 0.31 6.77
C ILE A 67 1.04 -0.06 7.20
N GLY A 68 2.00 0.77 6.81
CA GLY A 68 3.38 0.61 7.23
C GLY A 68 3.88 1.77 8.09
N GLY A 69 4.99 1.53 8.77
CA GLY A 69 5.59 2.49 9.68
C GLY A 69 7.09 2.30 9.82
N GLU A 70 7.76 3.36 10.26
CA GLU A 70 9.21 3.43 10.43
C GLU A 70 9.56 3.37 11.93
N ALA A 71 10.44 2.46 12.32
CA ALA A 71 10.93 2.40 13.69
C ALA A 71 11.95 3.53 13.97
N PRO A 72 11.91 4.17 15.16
CA PRO A 72 11.02 3.89 16.29
C PRO A 72 9.69 4.68 16.28
N ALA A 73 9.57 5.73 15.47
CA ALA A 73 8.44 6.66 15.52
C ALA A 73 7.06 6.00 15.24
N GLY A 74 7.02 5.04 14.32
CA GLY A 74 5.86 4.25 13.94
C GLY A 74 5.35 3.31 15.03
N CYS A 75 6.14 3.06 16.08
CA CYS A 75 5.74 2.20 17.19
C CYS A 75 4.89 2.92 18.25
N LEU A 76 4.85 4.26 18.23
CA LEU A 76 4.09 5.04 19.21
C LEU A 76 2.57 4.83 19.02
N PRO A 77 1.76 4.74 20.07
CA PRO A 77 0.31 4.70 19.91
C PRO A 77 -0.19 6.06 19.43
N LEU A 78 -0.96 6.08 18.33
CA LEU A 78 -1.61 7.28 17.80
C LEU A 78 -3.10 6.99 17.59
N PRO A 79 -3.95 7.07 18.63
CA PRO A 79 -5.36 6.71 18.50
C PRO A 79 -6.08 7.62 17.50
N PHE A 80 -6.93 7.01 16.68
CA PHE A 80 -7.74 7.70 15.67
C PHE A 80 -6.97 8.52 14.63
N TRP A 81 -5.67 8.26 14.46
CA TRP A 81 -4.79 9.06 13.59
C TRP A 81 -5.34 9.29 12.19
N ARG A 82 -5.99 8.29 11.61
CA ARG A 82 -6.63 8.35 10.29
C ARG A 82 -7.73 9.42 10.16
N ARG A 83 -8.25 9.97 11.27
CA ARG A 83 -9.33 10.98 11.28
C ARG A 83 -8.81 12.42 11.30
N TRP A 84 -7.63 12.64 11.88
CA TRP A 84 -7.05 13.99 12.05
C TRP A 84 -5.74 14.18 11.28
N SER A 85 -5.23 13.12 10.67
CA SER A 85 -4.08 13.09 9.76
C SER A 85 -4.31 13.87 8.47
N ARG A 86 -3.21 14.26 7.83
CA ARG A 86 -3.20 14.74 6.45
C ARG A 86 -3.44 13.58 5.49
N SER A 87 -4.26 13.79 4.45
CA SER A 87 -4.40 12.85 3.34
C SER A 87 -4.02 13.46 2.00
N ILE A 88 -3.45 12.65 1.12
CA ILE A 88 -3.13 13.00 -0.26
C ILE A 88 -3.91 12.05 -1.19
N GLN A 89 -4.51 12.61 -2.23
CA GLN A 89 -5.01 11.84 -3.38
C GLN A 89 -3.99 12.00 -4.50
N TYR A 90 -3.44 10.90 -4.98
CA TYR A 90 -2.49 10.94 -6.09
C TYR A 90 -3.24 11.12 -7.41
N VAL A 91 -2.67 11.91 -8.30
CA VAL A 91 -3.18 12.07 -9.66
C VAL A 91 -2.65 10.93 -10.55
N PRO A 92 -3.31 10.64 -11.69
CA PRO A 92 -2.82 9.63 -12.63
C PRO A 92 -1.39 9.92 -13.11
N TYR A 93 -0.62 8.86 -13.33
CA TYR A 93 0.73 8.97 -13.90
C TYR A 93 0.65 9.46 -15.35
N ARG A 94 1.63 10.26 -15.78
CA ARG A 94 1.74 10.77 -17.16
C ARG A 94 2.96 10.22 -17.87
#